data_AF-A0A1G4FN52-F1
#
_entry.id   AF-A0A1G4FN52-F1
#
_cell.length_a   1.000
_cell.length_b   1.000
_cell.length_c   1.000
_cell.angle_alpha   90.00
_cell.angle_beta   90.00
_cell.angle_gamma   90.00
#
_symmetry.space_group_name_H-M   'P 1'
#
loop_
_entity.id
_entity.type
_entity.pdbx_description
1 polymer ?
#
loop_
_entity_poly.entity_id
_entity_poly.type
_entity_poly.pdbx_seq_one_letter_code
_entity_poly.pdbx_strand_id
1 'polypeptide(L)'
;MDELLILLVLLMFLKGNKNDFNKTNLQDSFSLNISSTHKKIKILKKISPYFPPDMIPAINKSLFITEKIVKVYETVEFIKKEDNFYDIKVADVNNKNERINYILSTLKREVSYDDAKEIGNGMELILNIDKYKKLASVLKTFLSNPDGINNSNSLEKIIEVMLEGRDEKEKKKITQMVKMFELMQTLDTQKKDSSEDK
;
A
#
# COMPACT_ATOMS: atom_id res chain seq x y z
N MET A 1 40.31 -16.90 26.88
CA MET A 1 40.86 -15.84 25.99
C MET A 1 40.36 -15.99 24.55
N ASP A 2 39.77 -17.14 24.20
CA ASP A 2 39.45 -17.50 22.81
C ASP A 2 38.24 -16.76 22.22
N GLU A 3 37.22 -16.41 23.02
CA GLU A 3 36.02 -15.71 22.52
C GLU A 3 36.31 -14.31 21.96
N LEU A 4 37.14 -13.52 22.66
CA LEU A 4 37.53 -12.18 22.23
C LEU A 4 38.42 -12.24 20.98
N LEU A 5 39.24 -13.27 20.89
CA LEU A 5 40.14 -13.51 19.76
C LEU A 5 39.34 -13.90 18.50
N ILE A 6 38.33 -14.76 18.65
CA ILE A 6 37.41 -15.14 17.58
C ILE A 6 36.59 -13.92 17.10
N LEU A 7 36.09 -13.10 18.02
CA LEU A 7 35.41 -11.85 17.67
C LEU A 7 36.34 -10.91 16.88
N LEU A 8 37.61 -10.82 17.29
CA LEU A 8 38.60 -9.96 16.65
C LEU A 8 38.95 -10.47 15.24
N VAL A 9 39.12 -11.78 15.05
CA VAL A 9 39.31 -12.41 13.74
C VAL A 9 38.10 -12.20 12.84
N LEU A 10 36.89 -12.31 13.38
CA LEU A 10 35.65 -12.06 12.65
C LEU A 10 35.56 -10.60 12.20
N LEU A 11 35.86 -9.64 13.08
CA LEU A 11 35.89 -8.22 12.75
C LEU A 11 36.94 -7.89 11.67
N MET A 12 38.11 -8.55 11.73
CA MET A 12 39.13 -8.44 10.67
C MET A 12 38.65 -9.02 9.34
N PHE A 13 37.95 -10.16 9.34
CA PHE A 13 37.37 -10.73 8.13
C PHE A 13 36.29 -9.84 7.51
N LEU A 14 35.55 -9.11 8.34
CA LEU A 14 34.48 -8.21 7.88
C LEU A 14 35.03 -6.89 7.33
N LYS A 15 36.21 -6.44 7.79
CA LYS A 15 36.92 -5.28 7.25
C LYS A 15 37.14 -5.43 5.74
N GLY A 16 36.85 -4.37 4.98
CA GLY A 16 37.07 -4.33 3.53
C GLY A 16 38.57 -4.25 3.19
N ASN A 17 38.96 -4.85 2.07
CA ASN A 17 40.35 -4.86 1.59
C ASN A 17 40.70 -3.48 1.01
N LYS A 18 41.06 -2.52 1.86
CA LYS A 18 41.74 -1.28 1.45
C LYS A 18 43.15 -1.31 2.01
N ASN A 19 44.11 -1.22 1.11
CA ASN A 19 45.55 -1.41 1.33
C ASN A 19 46.22 -0.17 1.95
N ASP A 20 45.54 0.53 2.86
CA ASP A 20 46.07 1.75 3.47
C ASP A 20 46.53 1.47 4.89
N PHE A 21 47.74 0.93 5.00
CA PHE A 21 48.45 0.72 6.26
C PHE A 21 49.23 1.98 6.71
N ASN A 22 48.71 3.16 6.40
CA ASN A 22 49.32 4.43 6.81
C ASN A 22 48.42 5.15 7.81
N LYS A 23 48.91 5.21 9.06
CA LYS A 23 48.48 6.07 10.18
C LYS A 23 47.01 6.52 10.13
N THR A 24 46.11 5.71 10.68
CA THR A 24 44.70 6.10 10.81
C THR A 24 44.33 6.35 12.26
N ASN A 25 43.92 7.58 12.55
CA ASN A 25 43.02 7.87 13.67
C ASN A 25 41.86 6.86 13.65
N LEU A 26 41.44 6.37 14.82
CA LEU A 26 40.37 5.36 14.96
C LEU A 26 39.06 5.73 14.25
N GLN A 27 38.85 7.00 13.92
CA GLN A 27 37.66 7.50 13.24
C GLN A 27 37.63 7.21 11.73
N ASP A 28 38.76 7.10 11.03
CA ASP A 28 38.79 7.04 9.57
C ASP A 28 38.93 5.61 8.98
N SER A 29 39.16 4.60 9.81
CA SER A 29 39.57 3.26 9.35
C SER A 29 38.46 2.20 9.27
N PHE A 30 37.23 2.53 9.66
CA PHE A 30 36.06 1.64 9.58
C PHE A 30 35.04 2.15 8.56
N SER A 31 35.41 2.14 7.27
CA SER A 31 34.42 2.14 6.19
C SER A 31 33.92 0.71 6.01
N LEU A 32 32.77 0.39 6.64
CA LEU A 32 32.14 -0.91 6.51
C LEU A 32 31.31 -0.94 5.24
N ASN A 33 31.66 -1.79 4.28
CA ASN A 33 30.78 -2.00 3.12
C ASN A 33 29.62 -2.92 3.54
N ILE A 34 28.46 -2.32 3.85
CA ILE A 34 27.28 -2.99 4.40
C ILE A 34 26.83 -4.16 3.51
N SER A 35 26.70 -3.95 2.20
CA SER A 35 26.27 -4.99 1.25
C SER A 35 27.20 -6.20 1.26
N SER A 36 28.52 -5.98 1.25
CA SER A 36 29.50 -7.05 1.32
C SER A 36 29.51 -7.76 2.68
N THR A 37 29.24 -7.02 3.76
CA THR A 37 29.24 -7.53 5.13
C THR A 37 28.06 -8.47 5.35
N HIS A 38 26.87 -8.13 4.87
CA HIS A 38 25.71 -9.03 4.87
C HIS A 38 25.98 -10.34 4.12
N LYS A 39 26.67 -10.27 2.97
CA LYS A 39 27.08 -11.47 2.23
C LYS A 39 28.03 -12.36 3.04
N LYS A 40 29.03 -11.77 3.71
CA LYS A 40 29.98 -12.48 4.57
C LYS A 40 29.26 -13.15 5.76
N ILE A 41 28.35 -12.45 6.43
CA ILE A 41 27.51 -12.99 7.52
C ILE A 41 26.66 -14.16 7.02
N LYS A 42 26.03 -14.04 5.85
CA LYS A 42 25.21 -15.11 5.26
C LYS A 42 26.04 -16.35 4.91
N ILE A 43 27.24 -16.18 4.37
CA ILE A 43 28.16 -17.29 4.11
C ILE A 43 28.57 -17.93 5.44
N LEU A 44 28.95 -17.12 6.43
CA LEU A 44 29.37 -17.62 7.74
C LEU A 44 28.28 -18.43 8.42
N LYS A 45 27.02 -17.99 8.40
CA LYS A 45 25.86 -18.74 8.91
C LYS A 45 25.70 -20.12 8.25
N LYS A 46 26.06 -20.24 6.97
CA LYS A 46 25.97 -21.50 6.23
C LYS A 46 27.12 -22.44 6.56
N ILE A 47 28.32 -21.91 6.79
CA ILE A 47 29.50 -22.72 7.11
C ILE A 47 29.65 -22.99 8.61
N SER A 48 29.06 -22.15 9.48
CA SER A 48 29.19 -22.25 10.94
C SER A 48 28.80 -23.60 11.53
N PRO A 49 27.81 -24.35 11.01
CA PRO A 49 27.49 -25.69 11.53
C PRO A 49 28.60 -26.73 11.32
N TYR A 50 29.56 -26.48 10.43
CA TYR A 50 30.67 -27.39 10.14
C TYR A 50 31.94 -27.07 10.95
N PHE A 51 31.89 -26.05 11.83
CA PHE A 51 32.99 -25.74 12.73
C PHE A 51 33.03 -26.71 13.92
N PRO A 52 34.20 -26.84 14.58
CA PRO A 52 34.33 -27.60 15.82
C PRO A 52 33.25 -27.19 16.86
N PRO A 53 32.62 -28.16 17.57
CA PRO A 53 31.51 -27.88 18.49
C PRO A 53 31.82 -26.86 19.59
N ASP A 54 33.06 -26.84 20.05
CA ASP A 54 33.59 -25.91 21.05
C ASP A 54 33.65 -24.45 20.55
N MET A 55 33.74 -24.24 19.24
CA MET A 55 33.74 -22.90 18.64
C MET A 55 32.33 -22.35 18.39
N ILE A 56 31.31 -23.20 18.33
CA ILE A 56 29.93 -22.79 17.99
C ILE A 56 29.38 -21.70 18.92
N PRO A 57 29.52 -21.78 20.26
CA PRO A 57 29.05 -20.71 21.15
C PRO A 57 29.71 -19.36 20.87
N ALA A 58 31.02 -19.37 20.62
CA ALA A 58 31.78 -18.16 20.31
C ALA A 58 31.36 -17.56 18.95
N ILE A 59 31.18 -18.41 17.94
CA ILE A 59 30.70 -17.98 16.61
C ILE A 59 29.31 -17.35 16.74
N ASN A 60 28.37 -18.00 17.42
CA ASN A 60 27.01 -17.48 17.61
C ASN A 60 27.01 -16.11 18.30
N LYS A 61 27.80 -15.96 19.36
CA LYS A 61 27.94 -14.69 20.09
C LYS A 61 28.56 -13.60 19.20
N SER A 62 29.62 -13.93 18.47
CA SER A 62 30.28 -12.98 17.56
C SER A 62 29.38 -12.54 16.41
N LEU A 63 28.57 -13.45 15.89
CA LEU A 63 27.62 -13.21 14.81
C LEU A 63 26.50 -12.28 15.29
N PHE A 64 25.96 -12.56 16.47
CA PHE A 64 24.95 -11.71 17.11
C PHE A 64 25.46 -10.28 17.34
N ILE A 65 26.68 -10.13 17.89
CA ILE A 65 27.30 -8.81 18.10
C ILE A 65 27.51 -8.10 16.76
N THR A 66 28.00 -8.84 15.75
CA THR A 66 28.27 -8.29 14.42
C THR A 66 27.01 -7.78 13.74
N GLU A 67 25.92 -8.55 13.75
CA GLU A 67 24.65 -8.12 13.15
C GLU A 67 24.13 -6.83 13.80
N LYS A 68 24.30 -6.69 15.12
CA LYS A 68 23.95 -5.45 15.83
C LYS A 68 24.84 -4.27 15.41
N ILE A 69 26.15 -4.48 15.29
CA ILE A 69 27.09 -3.43 14.84
C ILE A 69 26.75 -2.99 13.42
N VAL A 70 26.49 -3.93 12.50
CA VAL A 70 26.05 -3.63 11.14
C VAL A 70 24.79 -2.78 11.16
N LYS A 71 23.81 -3.12 12.01
CA LYS A 71 22.58 -2.36 12.09
C LYS A 71 22.77 -0.94 12.61
N VAL A 72 23.61 -0.78 13.64
CA VAL A 72 23.98 0.55 14.15
C VAL A 72 24.66 1.37 13.05
N TYR A 73 25.55 0.77 12.27
CA TYR A 73 26.22 1.46 11.17
C TYR A 73 25.23 1.87 10.07
N GLU A 74 24.32 1.00 9.66
CA GLU A 74 23.23 1.32 8.72
C GLU A 74 22.40 2.51 9.22
N THR A 75 22.06 2.53 10.52
CA THR A 75 21.28 3.61 11.12
C THR A 75 22.07 4.92 11.15
N VAL A 76 23.35 4.89 11.51
CA VAL A 76 24.20 6.09 11.50
C VAL A 76 24.40 6.60 10.07
N GLU A 77 24.60 5.70 9.11
CA GLU A 77 24.71 6.05 7.69
C GLU A 77 23.41 6.67 7.20
N PHE A 78 22.25 6.10 7.52
CA PHE A 78 20.94 6.67 7.21
C PHE A 78 20.73 8.07 7.81
N ILE A 79 21.12 8.28 9.09
CA ILE A 79 21.01 9.60 9.75
C ILE A 79 21.96 10.63 9.13
N LYS A 80 23.18 10.21 8.77
CA LYS A 80 24.19 11.08 8.15
C LYS A 80 23.87 11.41 6.71
N LYS A 81 23.14 10.53 6.03
CA LYS A 81 22.64 10.79 4.69
C LYS A 81 21.65 11.93 4.82
N GLU A 82 22.01 13.10 4.31
CA GLU A 82 21.05 14.16 4.02
C GLU A 82 20.14 13.67 2.87
N ASP A 83 19.35 12.62 3.12
CA ASP A 83 18.33 12.17 2.18
C ASP A 83 17.23 13.22 2.22
N ASN A 84 17.29 14.17 1.27
CA ASN A 84 16.16 14.88 0.67
C ASN A 84 14.95 15.14 1.58
N PHE A 85 15.18 15.64 2.80
CA PHE A 85 14.09 16.12 3.63
C PHE A 85 13.58 17.39 2.95
N TYR A 86 12.52 17.25 2.18
CA TYR A 86 11.82 18.39 1.61
C TYR A 86 10.83 18.89 2.65
N ASP A 87 10.98 20.14 3.07
CA ASP A 87 9.97 20.80 3.87
C ASP A 87 8.62 20.73 3.15
N ILE A 88 7.62 20.18 3.84
CA ILE A 88 6.24 20.16 3.33
C ILE A 88 5.75 21.61 3.33
N LYS A 89 5.75 22.22 2.15
CA LYS A 89 5.21 23.57 1.97
C LYS A 89 3.69 23.50 1.87
N VAL A 90 3.02 24.42 2.55
CA VAL A 90 1.56 24.59 2.39
C VAL A 90 1.30 25.01 0.94
N ALA A 91 0.56 24.19 0.21
CA ALA A 91 0.07 24.57 -1.10
C ALA A 91 -0.90 25.76 -0.98
N ASP A 92 -0.72 26.74 -1.86
CA ASP A 92 -1.58 27.92 -1.96
C ASP A 92 -2.92 27.51 -2.60
N VAL A 93 -3.86 27.10 -1.74
CA VAL A 93 -5.19 26.65 -2.13
C VAL A 93 -6.21 27.34 -1.23
N ASN A 94 -7.00 28.23 -1.82
CA ASN A 94 -7.84 29.18 -1.08
C ASN A 94 -9.11 28.55 -0.50
N ASN A 95 -9.59 27.43 -1.06
CA ASN A 95 -10.85 26.81 -0.65
C ASN A 95 -10.66 25.37 -0.14
N LYS A 96 -11.38 25.01 0.94
CA LYS A 96 -11.45 23.67 1.52
C LYS A 96 -11.84 22.59 0.48
N ASN A 97 -12.81 22.87 -0.39
CA ASN A 97 -13.26 21.90 -1.39
C ASN A 97 -12.18 21.59 -2.42
N GLU A 98 -11.44 22.62 -2.83
CA GLU A 98 -10.33 22.49 -3.76
C GLU A 98 -9.19 21.68 -3.14
N ARG A 99 -8.86 21.93 -1.87
CA ARG A 99 -7.90 21.12 -1.10
C ARG A 99 -8.30 19.64 -1.05
N ILE A 100 -9.57 19.35 -0.76
CA ILE A 100 -10.08 17.97 -0.74
C ILE A 100 -9.96 17.32 -2.12
N ASN A 101 -10.29 18.06 -3.20
CA ASN A 101 -10.17 17.52 -4.56
C ASN A 101 -8.72 17.22 -4.94
N TYR A 102 -7.76 18.06 -4.57
CA TYR A 102 -6.33 17.80 -4.78
C TYR A 102 -5.83 16.57 -4.01
N ILE A 103 -6.29 16.38 -2.78
CA ILE A 103 -5.97 15.19 -1.98
C ILE A 103 -6.54 13.94 -2.67
N LEU A 104 -7.82 13.95 -3.02
CA LEU A 104 -8.49 12.81 -3.65
C LEU A 104 -7.87 12.46 -5.01
N SER A 105 -7.55 13.45 -5.84
CA SER A 105 -6.97 13.21 -7.16
C SER A 105 -5.54 12.66 -7.07
N THR A 106 -4.75 13.15 -6.11
CA THR A 106 -3.40 12.63 -5.85
C THR A 106 -3.47 11.19 -5.36
N LEU A 107 -4.34 10.89 -4.38
CA LEU A 107 -4.53 9.53 -3.87
C LEU A 107 -4.96 8.55 -4.96
N LYS A 108 -5.88 8.95 -5.84
CA LYS A 108 -6.32 8.13 -6.98
C LYS A 108 -5.23 7.90 -8.03
N ARG A 109 -4.30 8.84 -8.18
CA ARG A 109 -3.21 8.74 -9.16
C ARG A 109 -2.07 7.86 -8.66
N GLU A 110 -1.70 8.00 -7.39
CA GLU A 110 -0.52 7.35 -6.82
C GLU A 110 -0.79 5.95 -6.25
N VAL A 111 -2.05 5.65 -5.85
CA VAL A 111 -2.38 4.37 -5.22
C VAL A 111 -3.08 3.45 -6.21
N SER A 112 -2.52 2.27 -6.43
CA SER A 112 -3.16 1.24 -7.26
C SER A 112 -4.36 0.61 -6.55
N TYR A 113 -5.24 -0.05 -7.31
CA TYR A 113 -6.40 -0.72 -6.74
C TYR A 113 -6.00 -1.87 -5.79
N ASP A 114 -4.91 -2.58 -6.10
CA ASP A 114 -4.42 -3.70 -5.29
C ASP A 114 -3.83 -3.18 -3.96
N ASP A 115 -3.08 -2.07 -3.99
CA ASP A 115 -2.53 -1.44 -2.79
C ASP A 115 -3.64 -0.91 -1.87
N ALA A 116 -4.72 -0.38 -2.45
CA ALA A 116 -5.85 0.14 -1.67
C ALA A 116 -6.54 -0.96 -0.84
N LYS A 117 -6.53 -2.20 -1.32
CA LYS A 117 -7.07 -3.35 -0.58
C LYS A 117 -6.20 -3.71 0.63
N GLU A 118 -4.89 -3.51 0.54
CA GLU A 118 -3.96 -3.71 1.66
C GLU A 118 -4.02 -2.57 2.69
N ILE A 119 -4.22 -1.33 2.22
CA ILE A 119 -4.36 -0.14 3.09
C ILE A 119 -5.69 -0.17 3.88
N GLY A 120 -6.74 -0.77 3.30
CA GLY A 120 -7.99 -1.10 3.98
C GLY A 120 -9.21 -0.30 3.48
N ASN A 121 -10.37 -0.60 4.07
CA ASN A 121 -11.70 -0.20 3.56
C ASN A 121 -11.88 1.31 3.35
N GLY A 122 -11.18 2.15 4.11
CA GLY A 122 -11.22 3.61 3.94
C GLY A 122 -10.63 4.08 2.60
N MET A 123 -9.57 3.42 2.13
CA MET A 123 -8.93 3.76 0.85
C MET A 123 -9.76 3.28 -0.33
N GLU A 124 -10.37 2.10 -0.22
CA GLU A 124 -11.33 1.61 -1.20
C GLU A 124 -12.51 2.58 -1.38
N LEU A 125 -12.99 3.19 -0.29
CA LEU A 125 -14.04 4.20 -0.34
C LEU A 125 -13.59 5.49 -1.02
N ILE A 126 -12.34 5.93 -0.80
CA ILE A 126 -11.74 7.10 -1.45
C ILE A 126 -11.58 6.87 -2.96
N LEU A 127 -11.09 5.71 -3.38
CA LEU A 127 -10.95 5.38 -4.80
C LEU A 127 -12.31 5.33 -5.49
N ASN A 128 -13.34 4.81 -4.81
CA ASN A 128 -14.70 4.70 -5.34
C ASN A 128 -15.60 5.90 -5.00
N ILE A 129 -15.07 7.00 -4.46
CA ILE A 129 -15.87 8.16 -3.98
C ILE A 129 -16.75 8.75 -5.09
N ASP A 130 -16.31 8.68 -6.35
CA ASP A 130 -17.09 9.19 -7.49
C ASP A 130 -18.32 8.32 -7.74
N LYS A 131 -18.20 7.00 -7.61
CA LYS A 131 -19.34 6.07 -7.73
C LYS A 131 -20.36 6.35 -6.63
N TYR A 132 -19.90 6.55 -5.39
CA TYR A 132 -20.78 6.89 -4.27
C TYR A 132 -21.44 8.26 -4.44
N LYS A 133 -20.72 9.28 -4.93
CA LYS A 133 -21.30 10.60 -5.26
C LYS A 133 -22.39 10.48 -6.33
N LYS A 134 -22.15 9.70 -7.40
CA LYS A 134 -23.16 9.44 -8.43
C LYS A 134 -24.39 8.77 -7.82
N LEU A 135 -24.22 7.72 -7.00
CA LEU A 135 -25.34 7.05 -6.30
C LEU A 135 -26.12 8.00 -5.39
N ALA A 136 -25.44 8.80 -4.58
CA ALA A 136 -26.08 9.79 -3.70
C ALA A 136 -26.86 10.85 -4.48
N SER A 137 -26.33 11.29 -5.64
CA SER A 137 -27.04 12.20 -6.53
C SER A 137 -28.34 11.57 -7.04
N VAL A 138 -28.31 10.30 -7.46
CA VAL A 138 -29.50 9.63 -7.95
C VAL A 138 -30.53 9.42 -6.84
N LEU A 139 -30.09 9.00 -5.64
CA LEU A 139 -30.96 8.88 -4.46
C LEU A 139 -31.65 10.21 -4.12
N LYS A 140 -30.91 11.33 -4.21
CA LYS A 140 -31.48 12.67 -3.99
C LYS A 140 -32.54 13.01 -5.04
N THR A 141 -32.31 12.68 -6.32
CA THR A 141 -33.31 12.88 -7.38
C THR A 141 -34.58 12.07 -7.13
N PHE A 142 -34.45 10.83 -6.66
CA PHE A 142 -35.57 9.97 -6.32
C PHE A 142 -36.40 10.50 -5.14
N LEU A 143 -35.74 10.93 -4.06
CA LEU A 143 -36.40 11.51 -2.89
C LEU A 143 -37.09 12.85 -3.20
N SER A 144 -36.56 13.60 -4.16
CA SER A 144 -37.09 14.92 -4.54
C SER A 144 -38.24 14.82 -5.55
N ASN A 145 -38.40 13.69 -6.24
CA ASN A 145 -39.48 13.42 -7.18
C ASN A 145 -39.95 11.95 -7.01
N PRO A 146 -40.87 11.68 -6.05
CA PRO A 146 -41.38 10.34 -5.78
C PRO A 146 -42.05 9.67 -6.99
N ASP A 147 -42.63 10.46 -7.90
CA ASP A 147 -43.26 9.99 -9.15
C ASP A 147 -42.24 9.75 -10.29
N GLY A 148 -40.96 10.09 -10.08
CA GLY A 148 -39.89 10.02 -11.09
C GLY A 148 -39.37 8.62 -11.40
N ILE A 149 -39.87 7.59 -10.71
CA ILE A 149 -39.53 6.17 -10.96
C ILE A 149 -40.04 5.70 -12.33
N ASN A 150 -41.07 6.35 -12.87
CA ASN A 150 -41.61 6.05 -14.19
C ASN A 150 -40.81 6.67 -15.36
N ASN A 151 -39.79 7.49 -15.06
CA ASN A 151 -38.96 8.11 -16.10
C ASN A 151 -37.70 7.26 -16.36
N SER A 152 -37.71 6.51 -17.48
CA SER A 152 -36.62 5.65 -18.01
C SER A 152 -35.21 6.20 -17.77
N ASN A 153 -35.01 7.51 -18.00
CA ASN A 153 -33.71 8.17 -17.90
C ASN A 153 -33.06 8.15 -16.51
N SER A 154 -33.84 8.06 -15.43
CA SER A 154 -33.30 8.01 -14.06
C SER A 154 -32.81 6.61 -13.71
N LEU A 155 -33.55 5.59 -14.15
CA LEU A 155 -33.19 4.17 -13.97
C LEU A 155 -31.94 3.84 -14.78
N GLU A 156 -31.85 4.30 -16.03
CA GLU A 156 -30.67 4.12 -16.88
C GLU A 156 -29.38 4.63 -16.23
N LYS A 157 -29.42 5.78 -15.55
CA LYS A 157 -28.25 6.32 -14.83
C LYS A 157 -27.86 5.50 -13.60
N ILE A 158 -28.82 4.91 -12.89
CA ILE A 158 -28.53 3.98 -11.77
C ILE A 158 -27.81 2.75 -12.31
N ILE A 159 -28.34 2.22 -13.41
CA ILE A 159 -27.84 1.02 -14.07
C ILE A 159 -26.43 1.27 -14.57
N GLU A 160 -26.18 2.38 -15.25
CA GLU A 160 -24.86 2.76 -15.73
C GLU A 160 -23.82 2.78 -14.59
N VAL A 161 -24.16 3.41 -13.46
CA VAL A 161 -23.27 3.46 -12.27
C VAL A 161 -23.07 2.09 -11.63
N MET A 162 -24.11 1.25 -11.58
CA MET A 162 -24.01 -0.09 -11.02
C MET A 162 -23.23 -1.05 -11.92
N LEU A 163 -23.27 -0.86 -13.25
CA LEU A 163 -22.52 -1.65 -14.24
C LEU A 163 -21.06 -1.21 -14.40
N GLU A 164 -20.69 -0.01 -13.93
CA GLU A 164 -19.36 0.59 -14.07
C GLU A 164 -18.28 -0.18 -13.28
N GLY A 165 -17.36 -0.83 -14.00
CA GLY A 165 -16.26 -1.62 -13.41
C GLY A 165 -16.62 -3.05 -13.00
N ARG A 166 -17.81 -3.54 -13.36
CA ARG A 166 -18.26 -4.92 -13.13
C ARG A 166 -17.83 -5.87 -14.25
N ASP A 167 -17.66 -7.15 -13.94
CA ASP A 167 -17.45 -8.18 -14.97
C ASP A 167 -18.74 -8.47 -15.77
N GLU A 168 -18.63 -9.14 -16.92
CA GLU A 168 -19.79 -9.42 -17.79
C GLU A 168 -20.89 -10.25 -17.11
N LYS A 169 -20.54 -11.12 -16.18
CA LYS A 169 -21.49 -12.02 -15.51
C LYS A 169 -22.32 -11.23 -14.51
N GLU A 170 -21.70 -10.33 -13.76
CA GLU A 170 -22.39 -9.41 -12.86
C GLU A 170 -23.25 -8.41 -13.65
N LYS A 171 -22.75 -7.88 -14.76
CA LYS A 171 -23.52 -6.98 -15.64
C LYS A 171 -24.83 -7.62 -16.10
N LYS A 172 -24.78 -8.87 -16.59
CA LYS A 172 -25.98 -9.61 -17.03
C LYS A 172 -27.02 -9.78 -15.93
N LYS A 173 -26.59 -10.06 -14.69
CA LYS A 173 -27.50 -10.18 -13.53
C LYS A 173 -28.20 -8.86 -13.21
N ILE A 174 -27.46 -7.75 -13.20
CA ILE A 174 -28.01 -6.43 -12.94
C ILE A 174 -29.02 -6.05 -14.04
N THR A 175 -28.69 -6.28 -15.31
CA THR A 175 -29.63 -6.06 -16.42
C THR A 175 -30.91 -6.90 -16.29
N GLN A 176 -30.81 -8.15 -15.82
CA GLN A 176 -31.98 -9.00 -15.60
C GLN A 176 -32.85 -8.47 -14.46
N MET A 177 -32.26 -8.01 -13.35
CA MET A 177 -33.02 -7.41 -12.24
C MET A 177 -33.79 -6.17 -12.68
N VAL A 178 -33.18 -5.31 -13.50
CA VAL A 178 -33.83 -4.13 -14.09
C VAL A 178 -35.03 -4.53 -14.93
N LYS A 179 -34.86 -5.46 -15.87
CA LYS A 179 -35.95 -5.93 -16.73
C LYS A 179 -37.10 -6.52 -15.92
N MET A 180 -36.80 -7.20 -14.82
CA MET A 180 -37.81 -7.76 -13.92
C MET A 180 -38.58 -6.65 -13.18
N PHE A 181 -37.90 -5.56 -12.80
CA PHE A 181 -38.52 -4.38 -12.19
C PHE A 181 -39.42 -3.62 -13.18
N GLU A 182 -38.99 -3.44 -14.43
CA GLU A 182 -39.82 -2.89 -15.51
C GLU A 182 -41.06 -3.76 -15.77
N LEU A 183 -40.91 -5.08 -15.78
CA LEU A 183 -42.04 -6.02 -15.89
C LEU A 183 -43.00 -5.89 -14.71
N MET A 184 -42.51 -5.75 -13.48
CA MET A 184 -43.38 -5.53 -12.32
C MET A 184 -44.15 -4.21 -12.44
N GLN A 185 -43.52 -3.13 -12.87
CA GLN A 185 -44.20 -1.83 -13.06
C GLN A 185 -45.26 -1.88 -14.16
N THR A 186 -44.95 -2.51 -15.30
CA THR A 186 -45.90 -2.66 -16.42
C THR A 186 -47.07 -3.56 -16.06
N LEU A 187 -46.85 -4.62 -15.27
CA LEU A 187 -47.92 -5.49 -14.76
C LEU A 187 -48.82 -4.78 -13.74
N ASP A 188 -48.26 -3.89 -12.91
CA ASP A 188 -49.01 -3.14 -11.90
C ASP A 188 -49.82 -1.99 -12.54
N THR A 189 -49.33 -1.39 -13.63
CA THR A 189 -50.08 -0.40 -14.43
C THR A 189 -51.24 -1.01 -15.21
N GLN A 190 -51.07 -2.20 -15.81
CA GLN A 190 -52.17 -2.92 -16.48
C GLN A 190 -53.32 -3.31 -15.54
N LYS A 191 -53.02 -3.54 -14.25
CA LYS A 191 -54.03 -3.88 -13.26
C LYS A 191 -54.97 -2.71 -12.93
N LYS A 192 -54.47 -1.47 -13.02
CA LYS A 192 -55.22 -0.25 -12.73
C LYS A 192 -56.26 0.09 -13.81
N ASP A 193 -55.93 -0.13 -15.08
CA ASP A 193 -56.86 0.12 -16.20
C ASP A 193 -57.99 -0.92 -16.29
N SER A 194 -57.83 -2.09 -15.67
CA SER A 194 -58.87 -3.14 -15.65
C SER A 194 -59.95 -2.96 -14.57
N SER A 195 -59.86 -1.90 -13.76
CA SER A 195 -60.75 -1.64 -12.62
C SER A 195 -61.71 -0.43 -12.80
N GLU A 196 -61.70 0.24 -13.95
CA GLU A 196 -62.64 1.34 -14.26
C GLU A 196 -63.85 0.93 -15.13
N ASP A 197 -63.98 -0.33 -15.53
CA ASP A 197 -65.22 -0.85 -16.13
C ASP A 197 -65.87 -1.89 -15.19
N LYS A 198 -66.60 -1.41 -14.19
CA LYS A 198 -67.74 -2.10 -13.56
C LYS A 198 -68.61 -1.17 -12.71
#